data_AF-A0A436V4A7-F1
#
_entry.id   AF-A0A436V4A7-F1
#
_cell.length_a   1.000
_cell.length_b   1.000
_cell.length_c   1.000
_cell.angle_alpha   90.00
_cell.angle_beta   90.00
_cell.angle_gamma   90.00
#
_symmetry.space_group_name_H-M   'P 1'
#
loop_
_entity.id
_entity.type
_entity.pdbx_description
1 polymer ?
#
loop_
_entity_poly.entity_id
_entity_poly.type
_entity_poly.pdbx_seq_one_letter_code
_entity_poly.pdbx_strand_id
1 'polypeptide(L)' 'MPAWTTPDPVALHARAQPERLACVDLASGRRWTYAAFDDAIQRAVAVLENSGIKQGQRIATLAR' A
#
# COMPACT_ATOMS: atom_id res chain seq x y z
N MET A 1 -10.93 -3.84 -21.67
CA MET A 1 -10.52 -2.67 -20.86
C MET A 1 -9.02 -2.74 -20.74
N PRO A 2 -8.24 -1.72 -21.17
CA PRO A 2 -6.79 -1.80 -21.05
C PRO A 2 -6.43 -1.93 -19.56
N ALA A 3 -5.45 -2.79 -19.25
CA ALA A 3 -4.89 -2.90 -17.92
C ALA A 3 -4.17 -1.58 -17.63
N TRP A 4 -4.78 -0.69 -16.84
CA TRP A 4 -4.09 0.46 -16.30
C TRP A 4 -3.06 -0.07 -15.30
N THR A 5 -1.82 -0.30 -15.76
CA THR A 5 -0.67 -0.43 -14.86
C THR A 5 -0.38 0.95 -14.31
N THR A 6 -1.15 1.34 -13.29
CA THR A 6 -0.78 2.47 -12.46
C THR A 6 0.58 2.12 -11.83
N PRO A 7 1.60 2.99 -11.97
CA PRO A 7 2.89 2.75 -11.32
C PRO A 7 2.70 2.55 -9.82
N ASP A 8 3.42 1.59 -9.24
CA ASP A 8 3.52 1.40 -7.79
C ASP A 8 4.82 2.05 -7.27
N PRO A 9 4.79 3.33 -6.87
CA PRO A 9 5.97 4.01 -6.38
C PRO A 9 6.45 3.45 -5.04
N VAL A 10 5.57 2.87 -4.22
CA VAL A 10 5.96 2.33 -2.91
C VAL A 10 6.79 1.08 -3.10
N ALA A 11 6.33 0.13 -3.92
CA ALA A 11 7.08 -1.08 -4.24
C ALA A 11 8.41 -0.77 -4.97
N LEU A 12 8.44 0.25 -5.83
CA LEU A 12 9.67 0.71 -6.47
C LEU A 12 10.70 1.18 -5.43
N HIS A 13 10.29 2.05 -4.51
CA HIS A 13 11.18 2.60 -3.49
C HIS A 13 11.52 1.60 -2.39
N ALA A 14 10.64 0.65 -2.07
CA ALA A 14 10.93 -0.45 -1.15
C ALA A 14 12.10 -1.31 -1.64
N ARG A 15 12.19 -1.54 -2.96
CA ARG A 15 13.31 -2.27 -3.58
C ARG A 15 14.58 -1.43 -3.67
N ALA A 16 14.45 -0.16 -4.04
CA ALA A 16 15.61 0.70 -4.30
C ALA A 16 16.24 1.26 -3.02
N GLN A 17 15.43 1.63 -2.02
CA GLN A 17 15.83 2.35 -0.82
C GLN A 17 14.98 1.91 0.40
N PRO A 18 15.03 0.63 0.80
CA PRO A 18 14.11 0.02 1.76
C PRO A 18 14.02 0.76 3.10
N GLU A 19 15.16 1.24 3.61
CA GLU A 19 15.28 1.87 4.93
C GLU A 19 14.92 3.36 4.95
N ARG A 20 14.64 3.99 3.79
CA ARG A 20 14.22 5.39 3.74
C ARG A 20 12.81 5.53 4.30
N LEU A 21 12.57 6.63 5.00
CA LEU A 21 11.25 6.99 5.50
C LEU A 21 10.28 7.20 4.33
N ALA A 22 9.15 6.50 4.36
CA ALA A 22 8.10 6.57 3.34
C ALA A 22 6.87 7.34 3.83
N CYS A 23 6.43 7.07 5.06
CA CYS A 23 5.19 7.61 5.59
C CYS A 23 5.32 7.90 7.09
N VAL A 24 4.68 8.98 7.54
CA VAL A 24 4.48 9.29 8.95
C VAL A 24 2.98 9.44 9.17
N ASP A 25 2.42 8.58 10.00
CA ASP A 25 1.07 8.75 10.52
C ASP A 25 1.09 9.83 11.59
N LEU A 26 0.47 10.97 11.29
CA LEU A 26 0.44 12.13 12.16
C LEU A 26 -0.40 11.92 13.43
N ALA A 27 -1.41 11.05 13.38
CA ALA A 27 -2.30 10.82 14.51
C ALA A 27 -1.62 9.96 15.59
N SER A 28 -0.86 8.94 15.17
CA SER A 28 -0.15 8.04 16.10
C SER A 28 1.35 8.34 16.24
N GLY A 29 1.90 9.23 15.42
CA GLY A 29 3.35 9.48 15.32
C GLY A 29 4.13 8.32 14.69
N ARG A 30 3.45 7.29 14.18
CA ARG A 30 4.10 6.10 13.63
C ARG A 30 4.86 6.43 12.35
N ARG A 31 6.06 5.88 12.23
CA ARG A 31 6.97 6.10 11.11
C ARG A 31 7.17 4.77 10.39
N TRP A 32 7.09 4.81 9.07
CA TRP A 32 7.28 3.64 8.22
C TRP A 32 8.45 3.88 7.28
N THR A 33 9.37 2.92 7.21
CA THR A 33 10.31 2.83 6.09
C THR A 33 9.56 2.34 4.84
N TYR A 34 10.14 2.48 3.65
CA TYR A 34 9.50 1.97 2.43
C TYR A 34 9.27 0.46 2.48
N ALA A 35 10.22 -0.32 3.00
CA ALA A 35 10.05 -1.77 3.17
C ALA A 35 8.89 -2.09 4.13
N ALA A 36 8.87 -1.46 5.31
CA ALA A 36 7.82 -1.71 6.28
C ALA A 36 6.43 -1.26 5.79
N PHE A 37 6.39 -0.18 4.99
CA PHE A 37 5.13 0.32 4.43
C PHE A 37 4.60 -0.59 3.32
N ASP A 38 5.46 -1.07 2.42
CA ASP A 38 5.08 -2.06 1.40
C ASP A 38 4.54 -3.34 2.05
N ASP A 39 5.23 -3.88 3.06
CA ASP A 39 4.74 -5.05 3.81
C ASP A 39 3.36 -4.80 4.44
N ALA A 40 3.08 -3.59 4.93
CA ALA A 40 1.77 -3.23 5.46
C ALA A 40 0.69 -3.18 4.38
N ILE A 41 1.02 -2.65 3.20
CA ILE A 41 0.14 -2.65 2.03
C ILE A 41 -0.15 -4.09 1.60
N GLN A 42 0.86 -4.96 1.48
CA GLN A 42 0.67 -6.36 1.09
C GLN A 42 -0.23 -7.12 2.08
N ARG A 43 -0.10 -6.85 3.39
CA ARG A 43 -1.03 -7.40 4.39
C ARG A 43 -2.48 -6.92 4.16
N ALA A 44 -2.69 -5.66 3.82
CA ALA A 44 -4.02 -5.15 3.50
C ALA A 44 -4.58 -5.75 2.20
N VAL A 45 -3.74 -5.91 1.17
CA VAL A 45 -4.09 -6.60 -0.09
C VAL A 45 -4.55 -8.02 0.20
N ALA A 46 -3.81 -8.79 1.01
CA ALA A 46 -4.20 -10.16 1.38
C ALA A 46 -5.58 -10.22 2.05
N VAL A 47 -5.94 -9.23 2.87
CA VAL A 47 -7.30 -9.15 3.46
C VAL A 47 -8.35 -8.91 2.37
N LEU A 48 -8.08 -8.01 1.42
CA LEU A 48 -9.00 -7.70 0.32
C LEU A 48 -9.18 -8.90 -0.62
N GLU A 49 -8.10 -9.59 -0.96
CA GLU A 49 -8.14 -10.82 -1.77
C GLU A 49 -8.95 -11.92 -1.08
N ASN A 50 -8.72 -12.12 0.23
CA ASN A 50 -9.49 -13.08 1.03
C ASN A 50 -10.97 -12.71 1.16
N SER A 51 -11.32 -11.43 1.02
CA SER A 51 -12.72 -10.98 0.95
C SER A 51 -13.36 -11.13 -0.44
N GLY A 52 -12.62 -11.65 -1.43
CA GLY A 52 -13.11 -11.92 -2.78
C GLY A 52 -13.07 -10.72 -3.72
N ILE A 53 -12.33 -9.66 -3.37
CA ILE A 53 -12.18 -8.49 -4.24
C ILE A 53 -11.37 -8.85 -5.48
N LYS A 54 -11.80 -8.35 -6.64
CA LYS A 54 -11.20 -8.58 -7.95
C LYS A 54 -10.81 -7.29 -8.64
N GLN A 55 -9.90 -7.41 -9.60
CA GLN A 55 -9.49 -6.30 -10.46
C GLN A 55 -10.72 -5.59 -11.07
N GLY A 56 -10.70 -4.26 -11.03
CA GLY A 56 -11.78 -3.41 -11.58
C GLY A 56 -12.94 -3.15 -10.63
N GLN A 57 -12.99 -3.82 -9.47
CA GLN A 57 -13.96 -3.49 -8.42
C GLN A 57 -13.57 -2.21 -7.68
N ARG A 58 -14.57 -1.52 -7.14
CA ARG A 58 -14.42 -0.25 -6.42
C ARG A 58 -14.47 -0.50 -4.93
N ILE A 59 -13.57 0.14 -4.20
CA ILE A 59 -13.49 0.09 -2.74
C ILE A 59 -13.68 1.52 -2.23
N ALA A 60 -14.45 1.69 -1.16
CA ALA A 60 -14.56 2.95 -0.44
C ALA A 60 -13.80 2.83 0.88
N THR A 61 -13.07 3.88 1.24
CA THR A 61 -12.41 4.00 2.54
C THR A 61 -13.13 5.03 3.38
N LEU A 62 -13.36 4.70 4.65
CA LEU A 62 -13.84 5.66 5.65
C LEU A 62 -12.71 5.86 6.66
N ALA A 63 -12.12 7.05 6.67
CA ALA A 63 -11.08 7.44 7.61
C ALA A 63 -11.53 8.73 8.34
N ARG A 64 -11.09 8.88 9.59
CA ARG A 64 -11.31 10.07 10.42
C ARG A 64 -9.99 10.81 10.62
#